data_AF-A0A848Y1X6-F1
#
_entry.id   AF-A0A848Y1X6-F1
#
_cell.length_a   1.000
_cell.length_b   1.000
_cell.length_c   1.000
_cell.angle_alpha   90.00
_cell.angle_beta   90.00
_cell.angle_gamma   90.00
#
_symmetry.space_group_name_H-M   'P 1'
#
loop_
_entity.id
_entity.type
_entity.pdbx_description
1 polymer ?
#
loop_
_entity_poly.entity_id
_entity_poly.type
_entity_poly.pdbx_seq_one_letter_code
_entity_poly.pdbx_strand_id
1 'polypeptide(L)'
;MSIAEIHRAADELMTRWNRTEPTEEQWDSLRFCESGRNYAINTGNGFYGAYQFNLITWVDMGGTGLPSDAPPEEQDARARYLYGLRGSGFDVGGPWPLCGRFLPRN
;
A
#
# COMPACT_ATOMS: atom_id res chain seq x y z
N MET A 1 -12.74 -9.12 3.59
CA MET A 1 -11.60 -10.05 3.70
C MET A 1 -10.96 -9.82 5.06
N SER A 2 -10.62 -10.88 5.78
CA SER A 2 -9.78 -10.75 6.98
C SER A 2 -8.35 -10.37 6.59
N ILE A 3 -7.56 -9.87 7.54
CA ILE A 3 -6.14 -9.55 7.32
C ILE A 3 -5.38 -10.73 6.71
N ALA A 4 -5.60 -11.95 7.23
CA ALA A 4 -4.97 -13.16 6.72
C ALA A 4 -5.36 -13.48 5.26
N GLU A 5 -6.61 -13.21 4.87
CA GLU A 5 -7.07 -13.38 3.49
C GLU A 5 -6.44 -12.35 2.55
N ILE A 6 -6.25 -11.11 3.00
CA ILE A 6 -5.58 -10.06 2.24
C ILE A 6 -4.11 -10.45 1.99
N HIS A 7 -3.41 -10.95 3.02
CA HIS A 7 -2.04 -11.44 2.86
C HIS A 7 -1.94 -12.61 1.89
N ARG A 8 -2.82 -13.61 2.00
CA ARG A 8 -2.85 -14.74 1.06
C ARG A 8 -3.09 -14.28 -0.38
N ALA A 9 -4.02 -13.34 -0.59
CA ALA A 9 -4.27 -12.79 -1.92
C ALA A 9 -3.07 -12.02 -2.47
N ALA A 10 -2.34 -11.30 -1.61
CA ALA A 10 -1.10 -10.65 -2.01
C ALA A 10 -0.03 -11.67 -2.42
N ASP A 11 0.15 -12.76 -1.66
CA ASP A 11 1.12 -13.84 -1.96
C ASP A 11 0.86 -14.47 -3.33
N GLU A 12 -0.40 -14.73 -3.64
CA GLU A 12 -0.83 -15.27 -4.94
C GLU A 12 -0.50 -14.31 -6.09
N LEU A 13 -0.73 -13.01 -5.90
CA LEU A 13 -0.44 -12.02 -6.92
C LEU A 13 1.07 -11.82 -7.11
N MET A 14 1.86 -11.77 -6.03
CA MET A 14 3.31 -11.66 -6.15
C MET A 14 3.91 -12.89 -6.84
N THR A 15 3.42 -14.08 -6.50
CA THR A 15 3.81 -15.32 -7.21
C THR A 15 3.47 -15.24 -8.69
N ARG A 16 2.24 -14.82 -9.04
CA ARG A 16 1.77 -14.73 -10.43
C ARG A 16 2.62 -13.80 -11.28
N TRP A 17 3.07 -12.70 -10.71
CA TRP A 17 3.84 -11.66 -11.41
C TRP A 17 5.35 -11.75 -11.18
N ASN A 18 5.83 -12.80 -10.50
CA ASN A 18 7.23 -12.98 -10.12
C ASN A 18 7.82 -11.76 -9.39
N ARG A 19 7.05 -11.18 -8.47
CA ARG A 19 7.43 -10.01 -7.68
C ARG A 19 8.21 -10.41 -6.43
N THR A 20 9.15 -9.57 -6.05
CA THR A 20 9.88 -9.72 -4.79
C THR A 20 9.08 -9.10 -3.65
N GLU A 21 8.91 -9.81 -2.54
CA GLU A 21 8.32 -9.22 -1.33
C GLU A 21 9.19 -8.04 -0.84
N PRO A 22 8.61 -6.84 -0.64
CA PRO A 22 9.35 -5.76 -0.01
C PRO A 22 9.63 -6.08 1.45
N THR A 23 10.85 -5.81 1.91
CA THR A 23 11.19 -5.97 3.32
C THR A 23 10.46 -4.93 4.18
N GLU A 24 10.39 -5.18 5.49
CA GLU A 24 9.83 -4.20 6.44
C GLU A 24 10.53 -2.84 6.38
N GLU A 25 11.84 -2.81 6.12
CA GLU A 25 12.60 -1.57 5.96
C GLU A 25 12.19 -0.78 4.70
N GLN A 26 11.87 -1.48 3.61
CA GLN A 26 11.37 -0.87 2.38
C GLN A 26 9.96 -0.31 2.58
N TRP A 27 9.09 -1.05 3.27
CA TRP A 27 7.76 -0.58 3.65
C TRP A 27 7.83 0.62 4.59
N ASP A 28 8.73 0.61 5.57
CA ASP A 28 8.93 1.74 6.47
C ASP A 28 9.43 2.98 5.75
N SER A 29 10.37 2.81 4.82
CA SER A 29 10.88 3.91 3.97
C SER A 29 9.77 4.51 3.10
N LEU A 30 8.88 3.67 2.56
CA LEU A 30 7.70 4.12 1.83
C LEU A 30 6.76 4.93 2.74
N ARG A 31 6.36 4.38 3.89
CA ARG A 31 5.48 5.07 4.86
C ARG A 31 6.06 6.40 5.31
N PHE A 32 7.37 6.45 5.57
CA PHE A 32 8.04 7.70 5.92
C PHE A 32 7.96 8.73 4.79
N CYS A 33 8.20 8.33 3.55
CA CYS A 33 8.13 9.22 2.40
C CYS A 33 6.70 9.73 2.13
N GLU A 34 5.70 8.87 2.28
CA GLU A 34 4.29 9.20 1.99
C GLU A 34 3.65 10.06 3.08
N SER A 35 3.92 9.76 4.35
CA SER A 35 3.17 10.34 5.47
C SER A 35 4.01 10.71 6.71
N GLY A 36 5.32 10.48 6.67
CA GLY A 36 6.15 10.54 7.88
C GLY A 36 5.83 9.42 8.88
N ARG A 37 5.31 8.27 8.42
CA ARG A 37 4.82 7.13 9.24
C ARG A 37 3.53 7.40 10.01
N ASN A 38 2.71 8.35 9.55
CA ASN A 38 1.46 8.70 10.23
C ASN A 38 0.27 7.94 9.64
N TYR A 39 -0.18 6.89 10.32
CA TYR A 39 -1.35 6.08 9.93
C TYR A 39 -2.69 6.84 10.02
N ALA A 40 -2.75 7.91 10.81
CA ALA A 40 -3.97 8.70 10.98
C ALA A 40 -3.97 9.98 10.12
N ILE A 41 -3.01 10.14 9.21
CA ILE A 41 -2.90 11.38 8.41
C ILE A 41 -4.14 11.55 7.53
N ASN A 42 -4.75 12.74 7.64
CA ASN A 42 -5.84 13.20 6.80
C ASN A 42 -5.77 14.73 6.75
N THR A 43 -5.14 15.26 5.71
CA THR A 43 -4.93 16.71 5.54
C THR A 43 -6.02 17.37 4.69
N GLY A 44 -7.01 16.60 4.22
CA GLY A 44 -8.02 17.07 3.27
C GLY A 44 -7.53 17.15 1.82
N ASN A 45 -6.37 16.57 1.48
CA ASN A 45 -5.83 16.54 0.11
C ASN A 45 -6.37 15.40 -0.77
N GLY A 46 -7.34 14.63 -0.29
CA GLY A 46 -7.93 13.48 -1.00
C GLY A 46 -7.16 12.16 -0.85
N PHE A 47 -6.10 12.14 -0.05
CA PHE A 47 -5.31 10.97 0.28
C PHE A 47 -5.23 10.77 1.80
N TYR A 48 -5.11 9.52 2.23
CA TYR A 48 -5.32 9.14 3.62
C TYR A 48 -4.33 8.07 4.09
N GLY A 49 -3.98 8.14 5.36
CA GLY A 49 -3.22 7.11 6.06
C GLY A 49 -1.76 6.99 5.64
N ALA A 50 -1.07 5.99 6.19
CA ALA A 50 0.38 5.90 6.14
C ALA A 50 0.96 5.81 4.71
N TYR A 51 0.14 5.31 3.77
CA TYR A 51 0.50 5.06 2.38
C TYR A 51 -0.14 6.03 1.39
N GLN A 52 -0.80 7.08 1.89
CA GLN A 52 -1.49 8.07 1.07
C GLN A 52 -2.43 7.42 0.04
N PHE A 53 -3.31 6.52 0.50
CA PHE A 53 -4.34 5.93 -0.36
C PHE A 53 -5.35 7.01 -0.77
N ASN A 54 -5.77 7.03 -2.03
CA ASN A 54 -7.05 7.66 -2.38
C ASN A 54 -8.21 6.68 -2.08
N LEU A 55 -9.42 7.21 -1.90
CA LEU A 55 -10.57 6.41 -1.48
C LEU A 55 -11.00 5.36 -2.52
N ILE A 56 -10.85 5.64 -3.82
CA ILE A 56 -11.21 4.69 -4.89
C ILE A 56 -10.30 3.47 -4.80
N THR A 57 -8.98 3.67 -4.76
CA THR A 57 -8.02 2.58 -4.62
C THR A 57 -8.23 1.82 -3.32
N TRP A 58 -8.55 2.50 -2.20
CA TRP A 58 -8.85 1.83 -0.93
C TRP A 58 -10.02 0.86 -1.05
N VAL A 59 -11.12 1.31 -1.67
CA VAL A 59 -12.31 0.48 -1.91
C VAL A 59 -12.00 -0.65 -2.90
N ASP A 60 -11.22 -0.40 -3.95
CA ASP A 60 -10.78 -1.43 -4.90
C ASP A 60 -9.97 -2.53 -4.19
N MET A 61 -9.19 -2.19 -3.17
CA MET A 61 -8.48 -3.16 -2.32
C MET A 61 -9.39 -3.85 -1.31
N GLY A 62 -10.70 -3.55 -1.30
CA GLY A 62 -11.73 -4.09 -0.41
C GLY A 62 -11.89 -3.33 0.90
N GLY A 63 -11.36 -2.11 0.98
CA GLY A 63 -11.43 -1.22 2.14
C GLY A 63 -12.81 -0.60 2.31
N THR A 64 -13.15 -0.27 3.56
CA THR A 64 -14.35 0.48 3.91
C THR A 64 -13.98 1.71 4.73
N GLY A 65 -14.81 2.76 4.71
CA GLY A 65 -14.47 4.02 5.40
C GLY A 65 -13.23 4.70 4.82
N LEU A 66 -12.61 5.58 5.61
CA LEU A 66 -11.36 6.22 5.23
C LEU A 66 -10.15 5.36 5.65
N PRO A 67 -9.08 5.30 4.83
CA PRO A 67 -7.85 4.62 5.22
C PRO A 67 -7.27 5.15 6.54
N SER A 68 -7.37 6.45 6.80
CA SER A 68 -6.87 7.09 8.04
C SER A 68 -7.59 6.64 9.31
N ASP A 69 -8.79 6.07 9.18
CA ASP A 69 -9.59 5.56 10.30
C ASP A 69 -9.38 4.05 10.51
N ALA A 70 -8.72 3.39 9.55
CA ALA A 70 -8.46 1.96 9.60
C ALA A 70 -7.25 1.63 10.50
N PRO A 71 -7.25 0.48 11.19
CA PRO A 71 -6.11 0.02 11.96
C PRO A 71 -4.82 -0.06 11.12
N PRO A 72 -3.64 0.21 11.70
CA PRO A 72 -2.37 0.14 10.98
C PRO A 72 -2.17 -1.16 10.19
N GLU A 73 -2.52 -2.29 10.79
CA GLU A 73 -2.37 -3.61 10.18
C GLU A 73 -3.24 -3.78 8.92
N GLU A 74 -4.40 -3.12 8.85
CA GLU A 74 -5.26 -3.15 7.67
C GLU A 74 -4.67 -2.30 6.54
N GLN A 75 -4.14 -1.13 6.88
CA GLN A 75 -3.45 -0.28 5.91
C GLN A 75 -2.22 -1.00 5.32
N ASP A 76 -1.42 -1.66 6.17
CA ASP A 76 -0.25 -2.44 5.76
C ASP A 76 -0.64 -3.61 4.86
N ALA A 77 -1.64 -4.40 5.25
CA ALA A 77 -2.10 -5.53 4.45
C ALA A 77 -2.62 -5.10 3.08
N ARG A 78 -3.38 -3.99 3.01
CA ARG A 78 -3.93 -3.48 1.75
C ARG A 78 -2.88 -2.80 0.86
N ALA A 79 -1.88 -2.13 1.46
CA ALA A 79 -0.72 -1.63 0.72
C ALA A 79 0.06 -2.80 0.08
N ARG A 80 0.29 -3.87 0.86
CA ARG A 80 0.91 -5.09 0.34
C ARG A 80 0.09 -5.74 -0.77
N TYR A 81 -1.24 -5.79 -0.63
CA TYR A 81 -2.13 -6.29 -1.68
C TYR A 81 -2.06 -5.43 -2.96
N LEU A 82 -2.07 -4.10 -2.81
CA LEU A 82 -1.92 -3.17 -3.93
C LEU A 82 -0.58 -3.32 -4.65
N TYR A 83 0.52 -3.49 -3.91
CA TYR A 83 1.83 -3.80 -4.47
C TYR A 83 1.82 -5.14 -5.20
N GLY A 84 1.24 -6.16 -4.57
CA GLY A 84 1.02 -7.47 -5.17
C GLY A 84 0.28 -7.38 -6.50
N LEU A 85 -0.65 -6.42 -6.67
CA LEU A 85 -1.41 -6.22 -7.91
C LEU A 85 -0.68 -5.34 -8.94
N ARG A 86 -0.16 -4.19 -8.53
CA ARG A 86 0.30 -3.11 -9.42
C ARG A 86 1.81 -2.86 -9.40
N GLY A 87 2.56 -3.54 -8.52
CA GLY A 87 3.96 -3.26 -8.25
C GLY A 87 4.17 -1.92 -7.57
N SER A 88 5.42 -1.43 -7.54
CA SER A 88 5.75 -0.15 -6.88
C SER A 88 5.18 1.07 -7.59
N GLY A 89 5.06 0.99 -8.93
CA GLY A 89 4.60 2.11 -9.75
C GLY A 89 5.60 3.24 -9.94
N PHE A 90 6.84 3.06 -9.49
CA PHE A 90 7.91 4.04 -9.68
C PHE A 90 8.21 4.21 -11.18
N ASP A 91 8.31 5.47 -11.63
CA ASP A 91 8.59 5.90 -13.03
C ASP A 91 7.55 5.54 -14.11
N VAL A 92 6.52 4.75 -13.79
CA VAL A 92 5.48 4.32 -14.75
C VAL A 92 4.05 4.71 -14.34
N GLY A 93 3.90 5.52 -13.29
CA GLY A 93 2.60 6.05 -12.86
C GLY A 93 1.72 5.03 -12.12
N GLY A 94 2.31 4.23 -11.23
CA GLY A 94 1.55 3.30 -10.39
C GLY A 94 1.20 3.88 -9.00
N PRO A 95 1.00 3.02 -7.98
CA PRO A 95 0.41 3.44 -6.71
C PRO A 95 1.23 4.48 -5.93
N TRP A 96 2.57 4.42 -6.04
CA TRP A 96 3.47 5.37 -5.38
C TRP A 96 4.50 5.93 -6.37
N PRO A 97 4.12 6.92 -7.23
CA PRO A 97 4.96 7.37 -8.34
C PRO A 97 6.34 7.91 -7.93
N LEU A 98 6.46 8.50 -6.73
CA LEU A 98 7.71 9.06 -6.22
C LEU A 98 8.34 8.22 -5.11
N CYS A 99 7.54 7.79 -4.12
CA CYS A 99 8.04 7.04 -2.98
C CYS A 99 8.18 5.54 -3.25
N GLY A 100 7.59 5.02 -4.35
CA GLY A 100 7.77 3.64 -4.79
C GLY A 100 9.22 3.27 -5.11
N ARG A 101 10.13 4.25 -5.21
CA ARG A 101 11.59 4.04 -5.35
C ARG A 101 12.22 3.17 -4.25
N PHE A 102 11.57 3.07 -3.08
CA PHE A 102 12.06 2.24 -1.97
C PHE A 102 11.66 0.77 -2.10
N LEU A 103 10.70 0.46 -2.97
CA LEU A 103 10.21 -0.90 -3.19
C LEU A 103 10.95 -1.58 -4.35
N PRO A 104 10.94 -2.94 -4.43
CA PRO A 104 11.49 -3.66 -5.56
C PRO A 104 10.78 -3.30 -6.87
N ARG A 105 11.53 -3.31 -7.98
CA ARG A 105 11.04 -2.97 -9.33
C ARG A 105 10.50 -4.15 -10.13
N ASN A 106 10.80 -5.38 -9.71
CA ASN A 106 10.47 -6.61 -10.42
C ASN A 106 9.13 -7.19 -9.97
#